data_AF-A0A932D8C3-F1
#
_entry.id   AF-A0A932D8C3-F1
#
_cell.length_a   1.000
_cell.length_b   1.000
_cell.length_c   1.000
_cell.angle_alpha   90.00
_cell.angle_beta   90.00
_cell.angle_gamma   90.00
#
_symmetry.space_group_name_H-M   'P 1'
#
loop_
_entity.id
_entity.type
_entity.pdbx_description
1 polymer ?
#
loop_
_entity_poly.entity_id
_entity_poly.type
_entity_poly.pdbx_seq_one_letter_code
_entity_poly.pdbx_strand_id
1 'polypeptide(L)'
;MRLWFYLTSVLLGGAVWAAAQVQVEVQLENEQFLAREPLVAAVRITNYSGQKLRLGKEPDWLRFAVEARGGSIVSKVADPPVTGEFEVESATTATRRVDLAPYFDIGQPGRYAVTAVVNIPQWNRDLSTQPKGFDIISGAKLWEQDFGLPTAGEPGNVAPEVRKFALLQVNRAKQISLYVRLSDLTESRVYRVYPVGTLVSFSKPEGQIDRAGHLHILHQKGARAFNYCVINPDGELVSRQTHEYTATRPALSVDADGKIGVTGGIRRISANDLPPPAAPSPAPEAKPPKS
;
A
#
# COMPACT_ATOMS: atom_id res chain seq x y z
N MET A 1 -46.72 -59.43 -30.72
CA MET A 1 -45.44 -59.55 -31.45
C MET A 1 -44.61 -58.31 -31.12
N ARG A 2 -43.49 -58.49 -30.42
CA ARG A 2 -42.68 -57.39 -29.83
C ARG A 2 -41.81 -56.74 -30.91
N LEU A 3 -41.80 -55.40 -31.00
CA LEU A 3 -40.78 -54.65 -31.71
C LEU A 3 -40.16 -53.61 -30.76
N TRP A 4 -38.86 -53.73 -30.54
CA TRP A 4 -38.02 -52.79 -29.79
C TRP A 4 -37.66 -51.58 -30.67
N PHE A 5 -37.67 -50.38 -30.08
CA PHE A 5 -36.93 -49.23 -30.61
C PHE A 5 -36.04 -48.67 -29.50
N TYR A 6 -34.73 -48.81 -29.70
CA TYR A 6 -33.70 -48.10 -28.94
C TYR A 6 -33.64 -46.65 -29.43
N LEU A 7 -33.78 -45.68 -28.52
CA LEU A 7 -33.43 -44.30 -28.77
C LEU A 7 -32.10 -44.00 -28.07
N THR A 8 -30.99 -44.13 -28.81
CA THR A 8 -29.66 -43.69 -28.37
C THR A 8 -29.59 -42.18 -28.57
N SER A 9 -29.78 -41.43 -27.48
CA SER A 9 -29.54 -39.98 -27.47
C SER A 9 -28.05 -39.74 -27.25
N VAL A 10 -27.33 -39.39 -28.32
CA VAL A 10 -25.92 -38.98 -28.27
C VAL A 10 -25.88 -37.50 -27.87
N LEU A 11 -25.63 -37.24 -26.59
CA LEU A 11 -25.22 -35.92 -26.11
C LEU A 11 -23.75 -35.70 -26.48
N LEU A 12 -23.51 -35.06 -27.63
CA LEU A 12 -22.20 -34.49 -27.96
C LEU A 12 -21.96 -33.28 -27.05
N GLY A 13 -21.44 -33.52 -25.86
CA GLY A 13 -20.87 -32.48 -25.00
C GLY A 13 -19.57 -31.98 -25.62
N GLY A 14 -19.63 -30.91 -26.42
CA GLY A 14 -18.45 -30.20 -26.89
C GLY A 14 -17.71 -29.60 -25.70
N ALA A 15 -16.62 -30.24 -25.28
CA ALA A 15 -15.67 -29.64 -24.36
C ALA A 15 -15.00 -28.45 -25.08
N VAL A 16 -15.37 -27.22 -24.70
CA VAL A 16 -14.67 -26.02 -25.13
C VAL A 16 -13.33 -26.00 -24.40
N TRP A 17 -12.30 -26.55 -25.03
CA TRP A 17 -10.92 -26.36 -24.61
C TRP A 17 -10.52 -24.92 -24.93
N ALA A 18 -10.73 -24.01 -23.98
CA ALA A 18 -10.13 -22.69 -24.06
C ALA A 18 -8.61 -22.84 -23.86
N ALA A 19 -7.88 -22.97 -24.97
CA ALA A 19 -6.43 -22.99 -24.99
C ALA A 19 -5.88 -21.60 -24.62
N ALA A 20 -5.83 -21.28 -23.33
CA ALA A 20 -5.12 -20.10 -22.86
C ALA A 20 -3.61 -20.40 -22.83
N GLN A 21 -2.94 -20.24 -23.97
CA GLN A 21 -1.47 -20.33 -24.07
C GLN A 21 -0.76 -19.33 -23.15
N VAL A 22 -1.44 -18.25 -22.76
CA VAL A 22 -0.98 -17.30 -21.75
C VAL A 22 -2.18 -16.87 -20.92
N GLN A 23 -2.01 -16.86 -19.60
CA GLN A 23 -3.00 -16.42 -18.63
C GLN A 23 -2.53 -15.08 -18.04
N VAL A 24 -3.44 -14.10 -18.00
CA VAL A 24 -3.19 -12.79 -17.43
C VAL A 24 -4.20 -12.49 -16.33
N GLU A 25 -3.72 -12.00 -15.20
CA GLU A 25 -4.54 -11.62 -14.06
C GLU A 25 -4.05 -10.29 -13.48
N VAL A 26 -4.96 -9.49 -12.94
CA VAL A 26 -4.63 -8.33 -12.13
C VAL A 26 -5.03 -8.60 -10.68
N GLN A 27 -4.09 -8.34 -9.76
CA GLN A 27 -4.28 -8.51 -8.33
C GLN A 27 -4.02 -7.20 -7.61
N LEU A 28 -4.79 -6.98 -6.56
CA LEU A 28 -4.66 -5.83 -5.66
C LEU A 28 -4.35 -6.37 -4.26
N GLU A 29 -3.55 -5.62 -3.50
CA GLU A 29 -3.17 -6.00 -2.13
C GLU A 29 -4.37 -5.94 -1.17
N ASN A 30 -5.26 -4.98 -1.39
CA ASN A 30 -6.45 -4.76 -0.59
C ASN A 30 -7.69 -4.67 -1.48
N GLU A 31 -8.87 -4.87 -0.88
CA GLU A 31 -10.16 -4.61 -1.54
C GLU A 31 -10.65 -3.18 -1.30
N GLN A 32 -10.09 -2.49 -0.30
CA GLN A 32 -10.44 -1.12 0.06
C GLN A 32 -9.17 -0.30 0.22
N PHE A 33 -9.15 0.88 -0.40
CA PHE A 33 -8.07 1.85 -0.34
C PHE A 33 -8.61 3.18 0.16
N LEU A 34 -7.84 3.85 1.01
CA LEU A 34 -8.14 5.22 1.38
C LEU A 34 -7.94 6.13 0.17
N ALA A 35 -8.76 7.16 0.01
CA ALA A 35 -8.58 8.16 -1.05
C ALA A 35 -7.12 8.68 -1.08
N ARG A 36 -6.51 8.60 -2.27
CA ARG A 36 -5.10 8.95 -2.55
C ARG A 36 -4.03 8.06 -1.90
N GLU A 37 -4.39 6.92 -1.33
CA GLU A 37 -3.45 5.83 -0.98
C GLU A 37 -2.89 5.18 -2.25
N PRO A 38 -1.62 4.71 -2.24
CA PRO A 38 -1.08 3.93 -3.35
C PRO A 38 -2.00 2.76 -3.73
N LEU A 39 -2.29 2.64 -5.02
CA LEU A 39 -3.10 1.57 -5.60
C LEU A 39 -2.17 0.68 -6.44
N VAL A 40 -1.44 -0.20 -5.78
CA VAL A 40 -0.49 -1.10 -6.46
C VAL A 40 -1.24 -2.26 -7.12
N ALA A 41 -1.31 -2.24 -8.45
CA ALA A 41 -1.79 -3.32 -9.28
C ALA A 41 -0.65 -4.27 -9.65
N ALA A 42 -0.79 -5.54 -9.27
CA ALA A 42 0.12 -6.62 -9.64
C ALA A 42 -0.46 -7.41 -10.82
N VAL A 43 0.09 -7.19 -12.01
CA VAL A 43 -0.28 -7.91 -13.23
C VAL A 43 0.56 -9.17 -13.33
N ARG A 44 -0.10 -10.33 -13.21
CA ARG A 44 0.52 -11.65 -13.27
C ARG A 44 0.32 -12.26 -14.64
N ILE A 45 1.42 -12.69 -15.25
CA ILE A 45 1.45 -13.24 -16.61
C ILE A 45 2.06 -14.63 -16.52
N THR A 46 1.25 -15.65 -16.76
CA THR A 46 1.68 -17.05 -16.74
C THR A 46 1.73 -17.57 -18.15
N ASN A 47 2.90 -18.07 -18.54
CA ASN A 47 3.17 -18.51 -19.90
C ASN A 47 3.05 -20.04 -20.02
N TYR A 48 2.07 -20.51 -20.78
CA TYR A 48 1.85 -21.92 -21.12
C TYR A 48 2.06 -22.21 -22.62
N SER A 49 2.73 -21.31 -23.34
CA SER A 49 2.75 -21.32 -24.81
C SER A 49 3.81 -22.24 -25.43
N GLY A 50 4.69 -22.83 -24.63
CA GLY A 50 5.81 -23.64 -25.13
C GLY A 50 6.97 -22.82 -25.71
N GLN A 51 6.88 -21.49 -25.69
CA GLN A 51 7.93 -20.58 -26.17
C GLN A 51 8.13 -19.42 -25.20
N LYS A 52 9.29 -18.76 -25.30
CA LYS A 52 9.65 -17.60 -24.49
C LYS A 52 8.90 -16.35 -24.96
N LEU A 53 8.33 -15.59 -24.03
CA LEU A 53 7.75 -14.27 -24.28
C LEU A 53 8.77 -13.17 -23.97
N ARG A 54 8.63 -12.04 -24.65
CA ARG A 54 9.46 -10.84 -24.51
C ARG A 54 8.52 -9.66 -24.40
N LEU A 55 8.53 -9.00 -23.26
CA LEU A 55 7.56 -7.97 -22.89
C LEU A 55 8.32 -6.76 -22.32
N GLY A 56 7.68 -5.59 -22.26
CA GLY A 56 8.23 -4.43 -21.57
C GLY A 56 9.22 -3.57 -22.35
N LYS A 57 9.52 -3.91 -23.61
CA LYS A 57 10.37 -3.09 -24.48
C LYS A 57 9.71 -1.76 -24.82
N GLU A 58 8.51 -1.82 -25.41
CA GLU A 58 7.69 -0.66 -25.72
C GLU A 58 6.63 -0.44 -24.64
N PRO A 59 6.21 0.80 -24.32
CA PRO A 59 5.30 1.08 -23.20
C PRO A 59 3.85 0.63 -23.44
N ASP A 60 3.46 0.35 -24.67
CA ASP A 60 2.11 -0.09 -25.04
C ASP A 60 1.81 -1.57 -24.72
N TRP A 61 2.84 -2.32 -24.32
CA TRP A 61 2.74 -3.73 -23.92
C TRP A 61 1.77 -3.98 -22.76
N LEU A 62 1.55 -2.97 -21.90
CA LEU A 62 0.68 -3.06 -20.74
C LEU A 62 -0.13 -1.78 -20.58
N ARG A 63 -1.46 -1.90 -20.69
CA ARG A 63 -2.41 -0.81 -20.51
C ARG A 63 -3.35 -1.12 -19.35
N PHE A 64 -3.79 -0.09 -18.65
CA PHE A 64 -4.79 -0.17 -17.60
C PHE A 64 -6.02 0.65 -17.96
N ALA A 65 -7.18 0.14 -17.57
CA ALA A 65 -8.44 0.88 -17.57
C ALA A 65 -9.05 0.78 -16.17
N VAL A 66 -9.59 1.90 -15.69
CA VAL A 66 -10.33 1.95 -14.42
C VAL A 66 -11.73 2.45 -14.71
N GLU A 67 -12.71 1.77 -14.14
CA GLU A 67 -14.13 2.09 -14.30
C GLU A 67 -14.76 2.32 -12.93
N ALA A 68 -15.60 3.34 -12.82
CA ALA A 68 -16.43 3.56 -11.65
C ALA A 68 -17.74 2.74 -11.76
N ARG A 69 -18.31 2.38 -10.61
CA ARG A 69 -19.61 1.70 -10.54
C ARG A 69 -20.67 2.54 -11.26
N GLY A 70 -21.26 1.95 -12.31
CA GLY A 70 -22.12 2.66 -13.27
C GLY A 70 -21.56 2.64 -14.71
N GLY A 71 -20.36 2.09 -14.90
CA GLY A 71 -19.73 1.92 -16.22
C GLY A 71 -19.07 3.19 -16.76
N SER A 72 -18.94 4.23 -15.93
CA SER A 72 -18.24 5.45 -16.31
C SER A 72 -16.72 5.20 -16.29
N ILE A 73 -16.06 5.46 -17.40
CA ILE A 73 -14.61 5.38 -17.52
C ILE A 73 -14.00 6.47 -16.64
N VAL A 74 -13.07 6.08 -15.77
CA VAL A 74 -12.30 7.04 -14.97
C VAL A 74 -11.24 7.66 -15.87
N SER A 75 -11.16 8.99 -15.83
CA SER A 75 -10.17 9.74 -16.60
C SER A 75 -8.75 9.32 -16.23
N LYS A 76 -7.97 9.02 -17.27
CA LYS A 76 -6.54 8.76 -17.16
C LYS A 76 -5.79 10.10 -17.21
N VAL A 77 -5.02 10.38 -16.16
CA VAL A 77 -4.27 11.64 -16.00
C VAL A 77 -2.94 11.57 -16.77
N ALA A 78 -2.28 10.40 -16.74
CA ALA A 78 -1.03 10.14 -17.45
C ALA A 78 -0.84 8.63 -17.68
N ASP A 79 0.16 8.24 -18.46
CA ASP A 79 0.52 6.83 -18.67
C ASP A 79 1.34 6.27 -17.49
N PRO A 80 0.90 5.16 -16.86
CA PRO A 80 1.70 4.50 -15.83
C PRO A 80 3.03 3.97 -16.42
N PRO A 81 4.15 4.06 -15.68
CA PRO A 81 5.46 3.62 -16.15
C PRO A 81 5.58 2.10 -16.16
N VAL A 82 5.40 1.50 -17.34
CA VAL A 82 5.41 0.03 -17.51
C VAL A 82 6.65 -0.49 -18.23
N THR A 83 7.53 0.39 -18.72
CA THR A 83 8.74 0.01 -19.47
C THR A 83 9.76 -0.72 -18.60
N GLY A 84 10.54 -1.59 -19.24
CA GLY A 84 11.59 -2.40 -18.65
C GLY A 84 11.50 -3.78 -19.24
N GLU A 85 12.31 -4.06 -20.25
CA GLU A 85 12.27 -5.31 -21.01
C GLU A 85 12.57 -6.51 -20.12
N PHE A 86 11.77 -7.57 -20.27
CA PHE A 86 11.94 -8.82 -19.56
C PHE A 86 11.42 -10.00 -20.39
N GLU A 87 11.88 -11.19 -20.04
CA GLU A 87 11.48 -12.42 -20.68
C GLU A 87 10.68 -13.30 -19.72
N VAL A 88 9.70 -14.04 -20.25
CA VAL A 88 8.92 -15.02 -19.49
C VAL A 88 9.08 -16.38 -20.15
N GLU A 89 9.82 -17.27 -19.49
CA GLU A 89 10.03 -18.64 -19.96
C GLU A 89 8.71 -19.42 -19.99
N SER A 90 8.66 -20.46 -20.83
CA SER A 90 7.52 -21.38 -20.80
C SER A 90 7.37 -22.05 -19.43
N ALA A 91 6.13 -22.25 -18.99
CA ALA A 91 5.75 -22.75 -17.68
C ALA A 91 6.21 -21.88 -16.49
N THR A 92 6.50 -20.60 -16.72
CA THR A 92 6.84 -19.64 -15.65
C THR A 92 5.83 -18.50 -15.55
N THR A 93 5.93 -17.75 -14.46
CA THR A 93 5.09 -16.59 -14.18
C THR A 93 5.93 -15.36 -13.90
N ALA A 94 5.62 -14.25 -14.56
CA ALA A 94 6.14 -12.93 -14.25
C ALA A 94 5.08 -12.07 -13.59
N THR A 95 5.49 -11.14 -12.72
CA THR A 95 4.59 -10.17 -12.08
C THR A 95 5.13 -8.76 -12.25
N ARG A 96 4.33 -7.89 -12.88
CA ARG A 96 4.62 -6.45 -12.97
C ARG A 96 3.76 -5.71 -11.95
N ARG A 97 4.39 -4.93 -11.06
CA ARG A 97 3.69 -4.08 -10.09
C ARG A 97 3.73 -2.62 -10.55
N VAL A 98 2.59 -1.96 -10.50
CA VAL A 98 2.44 -0.55 -10.92
C VAL A 98 1.49 0.13 -9.94
N ASP A 99 1.90 1.26 -9.37
CA ASP A 99 0.98 2.12 -8.63
C ASP A 99 0.13 2.93 -9.61
N LEU A 100 -1.18 2.76 -9.55
CA LEU A 100 -2.14 3.40 -10.45
C LEU A 100 -2.70 4.71 -9.89
N ALA A 101 -2.59 4.94 -8.58
CA ALA A 101 -3.22 6.09 -7.93
C ALA A 101 -2.80 7.45 -8.51
N PRO A 102 -1.54 7.68 -8.93
CA PRO A 102 -1.14 8.95 -9.54
C PRO A 102 -1.65 9.16 -10.98
N TYR A 103 -2.11 8.10 -11.64
CA TYR A 103 -2.35 8.09 -13.10
C TYR A 103 -3.84 8.05 -13.47
N PHE A 104 -4.72 7.84 -12.49
CA PHE A 104 -6.16 7.81 -12.67
C PHE A 104 -6.84 8.73 -11.66
N ASP A 105 -7.92 9.40 -12.06
CA ASP A 105 -8.70 10.24 -11.16
C ASP A 105 -9.64 9.41 -10.26
N ILE A 106 -9.03 8.68 -9.31
CA ILE A 106 -9.69 7.79 -8.36
C ILE A 106 -9.75 8.35 -6.93
N GLY A 107 -9.84 9.68 -6.80
CA GLY A 107 -9.85 10.34 -5.49
C GLY A 107 -11.18 10.26 -4.74
N GLN A 108 -12.28 9.98 -5.44
CA GLN A 108 -13.62 10.04 -4.86
C GLN A 108 -14.00 8.71 -4.18
N PRO A 109 -14.65 8.75 -3.01
CA PRO A 109 -15.18 7.54 -2.40
C PRO A 109 -16.19 6.86 -3.32
N GLY A 110 -16.06 5.54 -3.50
CA GLY A 110 -16.88 4.80 -4.42
C GLY A 110 -16.31 3.43 -4.75
N ARG A 111 -17.05 2.68 -5.55
CA ARG A 111 -16.64 1.36 -6.02
C ARG A 111 -16.09 1.48 -7.43
N TYR A 112 -14.98 0.81 -7.68
CA TYR A 112 -14.23 0.83 -8.91
C TYR A 112 -13.88 -0.59 -9.35
N ALA A 113 -13.46 -0.73 -10.61
CA ALA A 113 -12.82 -1.93 -11.13
C ALA A 113 -11.63 -1.55 -12.00
N VAL A 114 -10.54 -2.30 -11.85
CA VAL A 114 -9.37 -2.19 -12.73
C VAL A 114 -9.30 -3.39 -13.67
N THR A 115 -8.99 -3.11 -14.93
CA THR A 115 -8.68 -4.11 -15.94
C THR A 115 -7.32 -3.80 -16.54
N ALA A 116 -6.51 -4.83 -16.79
CA ALA A 116 -5.26 -4.70 -17.52
C ALA A 116 -5.38 -5.37 -18.90
N VAL A 117 -4.69 -4.80 -19.88
CA VAL A 117 -4.52 -5.37 -21.22
C VAL A 117 -3.03 -5.56 -21.46
N VAL A 118 -2.63 -6.81 -21.68
CA VAL A 118 -1.26 -7.19 -22.02
C VAL A 118 -1.21 -7.46 -23.52
N ASN A 119 -0.43 -6.67 -24.25
CA ASN A 119 -0.09 -6.96 -25.63
C ASN A 119 1.12 -7.90 -25.68
N ILE A 120 1.03 -8.96 -26.48
CA ILE A 120 2.14 -9.87 -26.79
C ILE A 120 2.64 -9.54 -28.20
N PRO A 121 3.76 -8.81 -28.34
CA PRO A 121 4.22 -8.32 -29.64
C PRO A 121 4.52 -9.45 -30.64
N GLN A 122 5.09 -10.57 -30.17
CA GLN A 122 5.42 -11.71 -31.04
C GLN A 122 4.22 -12.29 -31.79
N TRP A 123 3.01 -12.10 -31.25
CA TRP A 123 1.78 -12.66 -31.80
C TRP A 123 0.79 -11.59 -32.25
N ASN A 124 1.15 -10.31 -32.07
CA ASN A 124 0.27 -9.17 -32.26
C ASN A 124 -1.12 -9.38 -31.62
N ARG A 125 -1.13 -9.82 -30.35
CA ARG A 125 -2.35 -10.23 -29.66
C ARG A 125 -2.47 -9.54 -28.30
N ASP A 126 -3.64 -8.97 -28.06
CA ASP A 126 -4.04 -8.43 -26.76
C ASP A 126 -4.74 -9.50 -25.91
N LEU A 127 -4.36 -9.55 -24.64
CA LEU A 127 -5.01 -10.37 -23.61
C LEU A 127 -5.51 -9.44 -22.50
N SER A 128 -6.80 -9.51 -22.20
CA SER A 128 -7.40 -8.72 -21.13
C SER A 128 -7.59 -9.57 -19.88
N THR A 129 -7.31 -8.98 -18.72
CA THR A 129 -7.62 -9.60 -17.43
C THR A 129 -9.12 -9.58 -17.16
N GLN A 130 -9.60 -10.45 -16.27
CA GLN A 130 -10.89 -10.21 -15.64
C GLN A 130 -10.83 -8.91 -14.81
N PRO A 131 -11.92 -8.12 -14.75
CA PRO A 131 -11.95 -6.92 -13.93
C PRO A 131 -11.78 -7.25 -12.44
N LYS A 132 -10.90 -6.52 -11.75
CA LYS A 132 -10.71 -6.63 -10.31
C LYS A 132 -11.34 -5.43 -9.61
N GLY A 133 -12.42 -5.69 -8.88
CA GLY A 133 -13.13 -4.67 -8.10
C GLY A 133 -12.37 -4.24 -6.84
N PHE A 134 -12.51 -2.97 -6.48
CA PHE A 134 -12.03 -2.37 -5.22
C PHE A 134 -12.89 -1.16 -4.84
N ASP A 135 -12.81 -0.74 -3.59
CA ASP A 135 -13.48 0.47 -3.10
C ASP A 135 -12.46 1.53 -2.71
N ILE A 136 -12.74 2.79 -3.06
CA ILE A 136 -12.12 3.96 -2.45
C ILE A 136 -13.01 4.39 -1.29
N ILE A 137 -12.42 4.52 -0.10
CA ILE A 137 -13.11 4.90 1.13
C ILE A 137 -12.52 6.17 1.72
N SER A 138 -13.28 6.83 2.60
CA SER A 138 -12.79 7.92 3.44
C SER A 138 -12.43 7.42 4.84
N GLY A 139 -11.44 8.05 5.46
CA GLY A 139 -11.08 7.82 6.86
C GLY A 139 -11.71 8.88 7.76
N ALA A 140 -12.01 8.51 9.01
CA ALA A 140 -12.43 9.45 10.03
C ALA A 140 -11.20 10.18 10.60
N LYS A 141 -11.20 11.51 10.57
CA LYS A 141 -10.10 12.31 11.10
C LYS A 141 -10.12 12.29 12.64
N LEU A 142 -9.03 11.84 13.24
CA LEU A 142 -8.87 11.77 14.70
C LEU A 142 -8.05 12.93 15.26
N TRP A 143 -7.10 13.43 14.47
CA TRP A 143 -6.20 14.51 14.83
C TRP A 143 -5.70 15.19 13.56
N GLU A 144 -5.43 16.49 13.63
CA GLU A 144 -4.71 17.22 12.60
C GLU A 144 -3.97 18.41 13.19
N GLN A 145 -2.90 18.83 12.50
CA GLN A 145 -2.20 20.06 12.80
C GLN A 145 -1.46 20.54 11.54
N ASP A 146 -1.50 21.84 11.30
CA ASP A 146 -0.71 22.54 10.31
C ASP A 146 0.65 22.98 10.89
N PHE A 147 1.65 23.07 10.01
CA PHE A 147 3.00 23.47 10.38
C PHE A 147 3.70 24.12 9.19
N GLY A 148 4.59 25.07 9.49
CA GLY A 148 5.41 25.73 8.48
C GLY A 148 6.78 25.06 8.35
N LEU A 149 7.27 24.96 7.12
CA LEU A 149 8.64 24.58 6.80
C LEU A 149 9.44 25.79 6.33
N PRO A 150 10.71 25.92 6.76
CA PRO A 150 11.57 26.97 6.26
C PRO A 150 11.80 26.75 4.76
N THR A 151 11.50 27.77 3.96
CA THR A 151 11.82 27.78 2.53
C THR A 151 13.29 28.17 2.35
N ALA A 152 13.94 27.66 1.30
CA ALA A 152 15.28 28.11 0.93
C ALA A 152 15.23 29.61 0.56
N GLY A 153 15.75 30.47 1.43
CA GLY A 153 15.73 31.93 1.31
C GLY A 153 16.16 32.61 2.61
N GLU A 154 16.38 33.92 2.59
CA GLU A 154 16.68 34.68 3.80
C GLU A 154 15.49 34.63 4.78
N PRO A 155 15.72 34.32 6.08
CA PRO A 155 14.66 34.33 7.09
C PRO A 155 13.91 35.68 7.10
N GLY A 156 12.60 35.64 6.88
CA GLY A 156 11.72 36.81 6.98
C GLY A 156 11.28 37.44 5.65
N ASN A 157 11.83 37.02 4.51
CA ASN A 157 11.47 37.59 3.20
C ASN A 157 10.59 36.67 2.33
N VAL A 158 10.44 35.39 2.72
CA VAL A 158 9.61 34.40 2.03
C VAL A 158 8.70 33.71 3.05
N ALA A 159 7.40 33.62 2.74
CA ALA A 159 6.45 32.89 3.57
C ALA A 159 6.81 31.40 3.61
N PRO A 160 6.74 30.73 4.78
CA PRO A 160 7.08 29.32 4.89
C PRO A 160 6.14 28.45 4.06
N GLU A 161 6.63 27.31 3.58
CA GLU A 161 5.74 26.29 3.00
C GLU A 161 4.87 25.71 4.12
N VAL A 162 3.56 25.84 4.00
CA VAL A 162 2.62 25.29 5.00
C VAL A 162 2.17 23.90 4.58
N ARG A 163 2.38 22.93 5.47
CA ARG A 163 1.89 21.55 5.33
C ARG A 163 0.95 21.20 6.49
N LYS A 164 0.17 20.15 6.29
CA LYS A 164 -0.79 19.64 7.28
C LYS A 164 -0.59 18.14 7.45
N PHE A 165 -0.41 17.73 8.70
CA PHE A 165 -0.56 16.33 9.07
C PHE A 165 -1.98 16.05 9.56
N ALA A 166 -2.49 14.87 9.22
CA ALA A 166 -3.73 14.33 9.78
C ALA A 166 -3.56 12.85 10.14
N LEU A 167 -4.14 12.44 11.27
CA LEU A 167 -4.30 11.05 11.65
C LEU A 167 -5.72 10.60 11.32
N LEU A 168 -5.84 9.56 10.51
CA LEU A 168 -7.10 9.05 10.00
C LEU A 168 -7.35 7.63 10.52
N GLN A 169 -8.54 7.38 11.05
CA GLN A 169 -9.02 6.04 11.32
C GLN A 169 -9.69 5.49 10.06
N VAL A 170 -9.22 4.33 9.62
CA VAL A 170 -9.81 3.60 8.50
C VAL A 170 -10.31 2.27 9.01
N ASN A 171 -11.62 2.04 8.85
CA ASN A 171 -12.28 0.80 9.22
C ASN A 171 -12.36 -0.09 7.99
N ARG A 172 -11.48 -1.09 7.90
CA ARG A 172 -11.58 -2.16 6.88
C ARG A 172 -12.28 -3.37 7.49
N ALA A 173 -12.81 -4.26 6.66
CA ALA A 173 -13.61 -5.42 7.10
C ALA A 173 -12.95 -6.31 8.18
N LYS A 174 -11.60 -6.35 8.24
CA LYS A 174 -10.84 -7.20 9.18
C LYS A 174 -10.16 -6.45 10.32
N GLN A 175 -9.90 -5.15 10.15
CA GLN A 175 -9.10 -4.40 11.11
C GLN A 175 -9.38 -2.89 11.03
N ILE A 176 -9.23 -2.22 12.17
CA ILE A 176 -9.14 -0.77 12.23
C ILE A 176 -7.66 -0.41 12.11
N SER A 177 -7.34 0.50 11.19
CA SER A 177 -5.99 0.96 10.94
C SER A 177 -5.89 2.47 11.14
N LEU A 178 -4.79 2.90 11.74
CA LEU A 178 -4.40 4.29 11.82
C LEU A 178 -3.57 4.65 10.59
N TYR A 179 -3.96 5.70 9.91
CA TYR A 179 -3.29 6.27 8.75
C TYR A 179 -2.72 7.64 9.10
N VAL A 180 -1.59 7.96 8.48
CA VAL A 180 -1.10 9.33 8.40
C VAL A 180 -1.40 9.87 7.03
N ARG A 181 -1.77 11.15 6.94
CA ARG A 181 -1.85 11.90 5.70
C ARG A 181 -1.09 13.21 5.85
N LEU A 182 -0.20 13.48 4.90
CA LEU A 182 0.50 14.74 4.75
C LEU A 182 -0.04 15.43 3.50
N SER A 183 -0.54 16.66 3.64
CA SER A 183 -1.11 17.45 2.54
C SER A 183 -0.73 18.92 2.65
N ASP A 184 -1.12 19.70 1.64
CA ASP A 184 -1.22 21.15 1.78
C ASP A 184 -2.38 21.53 2.73
N LEU A 185 -2.51 22.83 3.04
CA LEU A 185 -3.53 23.33 3.96
C LEU A 185 -4.96 23.04 3.48
N THR A 186 -5.19 23.12 2.16
CA THR A 186 -6.51 22.91 1.53
C THR A 186 -6.84 21.43 1.31
N GLU A 187 -5.89 20.53 1.58
CA GLU A 187 -5.95 19.11 1.24
C GLU A 187 -6.12 18.82 -0.27
N SER A 188 -5.95 19.84 -1.13
CA SER A 188 -6.00 19.71 -2.59
C SER A 188 -4.84 18.86 -3.13
N ARG A 189 -3.68 18.95 -2.48
CA ARG A 189 -2.46 18.20 -2.79
C ARG A 189 -2.08 17.32 -1.60
N VAL A 190 -2.22 16.01 -1.76
CA VAL A 190 -1.72 15.03 -0.78
C VAL A 190 -0.30 14.64 -1.19
N TYR A 191 0.66 14.86 -0.30
CA TYR A 191 2.06 14.50 -0.50
C TYR A 191 2.30 13.03 -0.18
N ARG A 192 1.74 12.54 0.95
CA ARG A 192 1.81 11.13 1.35
C ARG A 192 0.58 10.71 2.13
N VAL A 193 0.18 9.45 1.97
CA VAL A 193 -0.80 8.79 2.84
C VAL A 193 -0.53 7.29 2.88
N TYR A 194 -0.46 6.73 4.09
CA TYR A 194 -0.16 5.31 4.30
C TYR A 194 -0.54 4.87 5.73
N PRO A 195 -0.70 3.54 5.96
CA PRO A 195 -0.99 3.03 7.29
C PRO A 195 0.23 3.14 8.21
N VAL A 196 0.02 3.66 9.42
CA VAL A 196 1.02 3.71 10.51
C VAL A 196 0.96 2.41 11.34
N GLY A 197 -0.22 1.81 11.48
CA GLY A 197 -0.40 0.55 12.19
C GLY A 197 -1.86 0.21 12.46
N THR A 198 -2.09 -0.89 13.16
CA THR A 198 -3.41 -1.25 13.67
C THR A 198 -3.80 -0.34 14.84
N LEU A 199 -5.09 -0.08 14.98
CA LEU A 199 -5.66 0.73 16.04
C LEU A 199 -6.65 -0.11 16.85
N VAL A 200 -6.60 -0.02 18.17
CA VAL A 200 -7.63 -0.62 19.02
C VAL A 200 -8.90 0.25 18.97
N SER A 201 -10.07 -0.38 18.90
CA SER A 201 -11.36 0.32 18.96
C SER A 201 -11.41 1.30 20.14
N PHE A 202 -11.93 2.51 19.90
CA PHE A 202 -12.03 3.62 20.87
C PHE A 202 -10.71 4.19 21.39
N SER A 203 -9.56 3.75 20.88
CA SER A 203 -8.30 4.38 21.25
C SER A 203 -8.18 5.78 20.64
N LYS A 204 -7.63 6.71 21.41
CA LYS A 204 -7.32 8.07 20.97
C LYS A 204 -5.82 8.16 20.73
N PRO A 205 -5.36 8.11 19.47
CA PRO A 205 -3.95 8.33 19.17
C PRO A 205 -3.57 9.76 19.54
N GLU A 206 -2.36 9.91 20.06
CA GLU A 206 -1.76 11.20 20.40
C GLU A 206 -0.85 11.61 19.23
N GLY A 207 -0.91 12.88 18.84
CA GLY A 207 -0.10 13.46 17.78
C GLY A 207 0.51 14.77 18.26
N GLN A 208 1.79 14.99 18.01
CA GLN A 208 2.48 16.25 18.32
C GLN A 208 3.60 16.53 17.33
N ILE A 209 3.73 17.78 16.90
CA ILE A 209 4.77 18.21 15.97
C ILE A 209 5.92 18.86 16.75
N ASP A 210 7.15 18.46 16.46
CA ASP A 210 8.37 19.06 17.05
C ASP A 210 8.83 20.34 16.33
N ARG A 211 9.91 20.95 16.83
CA ARG A 211 10.48 22.18 16.24
C ARG A 211 11.03 22.01 14.82
N ALA A 212 11.36 20.78 14.42
CA ALA A 212 11.85 20.46 13.09
C ALA A 212 10.72 20.01 12.15
N GLY A 213 9.46 20.03 12.61
CA GLY A 213 8.30 19.61 11.83
C GLY A 213 8.09 18.10 11.79
N HIS A 214 8.78 17.31 12.62
CA HIS A 214 8.51 15.88 12.73
C HIS A 214 7.20 15.66 13.50
N LEU A 215 6.35 14.80 12.96
CA LEU A 215 5.17 14.32 13.65
C LEU A 215 5.52 13.12 14.53
N HIS A 216 5.31 13.27 15.83
CA HIS A 216 5.34 12.22 16.82
C HIS A 216 3.94 11.67 17.02
N ILE A 217 3.79 10.35 16.90
CA ILE A 217 2.52 9.64 17.04
C ILE A 217 2.68 8.60 18.14
N LEU A 218 1.76 8.55 19.09
CA LEU A 218 1.61 7.43 20.01
C LEU A 218 0.21 6.84 19.88
N HIS A 219 0.11 5.56 19.56
CA HIS A 219 -1.17 4.89 19.43
C HIS A 219 -1.17 3.50 20.04
N GLN A 220 -2.32 3.08 20.54
CA GLN A 220 -2.51 1.75 21.10
C GLN A 220 -2.76 0.73 19.98
N LYS A 221 -1.97 -0.35 19.94
CA LYS A 221 -2.06 -1.43 18.94
C LYS A 221 -2.59 -2.76 19.50
N GLY A 222 -2.73 -2.86 20.82
CA GLY A 222 -3.26 -4.05 21.50
C GLY A 222 -3.63 -3.74 22.95
N ALA A 223 -4.06 -4.73 23.72
CA ALA A 223 -4.57 -4.52 25.09
C ALA A 223 -3.60 -3.74 26.00
N ARG A 224 -2.30 -4.02 25.89
CA ARG A 224 -1.25 -3.35 26.68
C ARG A 224 -0.12 -2.79 25.83
N ALA A 225 -0.23 -2.85 24.50
CA ALA A 225 0.86 -2.50 23.60
C ALA A 225 0.57 -1.20 22.85
N PHE A 226 1.59 -0.35 22.78
CA PHE A 226 1.59 0.95 22.12
C PHE A 226 2.69 0.98 21.07
N ASN A 227 2.45 1.71 19.99
CA ASN A 227 3.44 2.07 18.99
C ASN A 227 3.67 3.57 19.07
N TYR A 228 4.94 3.94 19.17
CA TYR A 228 5.44 5.29 19.00
C TYR A 228 6.11 5.39 17.64
N CYS A 229 5.72 6.36 16.83
CA CYS A 229 6.23 6.58 15.49
C CYS A 229 6.66 8.04 15.34
N VAL A 230 7.70 8.29 14.55
CA VAL A 230 8.15 9.63 14.18
C VAL A 230 8.20 9.72 12.66
N ILE A 231 7.54 10.73 12.11
CA ILE A 231 7.43 10.96 10.67
C ILE A 231 8.03 12.32 10.36
N ASN A 232 8.93 12.40 9.37
CA ASN A 232 9.55 13.66 8.97
C ASN A 232 8.62 14.55 8.12
N PRO A 233 8.96 15.82 7.91
CA PRO A 233 8.17 16.73 7.08
C PRO A 233 7.90 16.28 5.65
N ASP A 234 8.68 15.36 5.09
CA ASP A 234 8.48 14.76 3.76
C ASP A 234 7.55 13.54 3.78
N GLY A 235 7.03 13.21 4.96
CA GLY A 235 6.08 12.14 5.19
C GLY A 235 6.73 10.77 5.39
N GLU A 236 8.04 10.70 5.59
CA GLU A 236 8.75 9.43 5.78
C GLU A 236 8.74 9.01 7.25
N LEU A 237 8.40 7.74 7.51
CA LEU A 237 8.55 7.15 8.83
C LEU A 237 10.04 6.97 9.13
N VAL A 238 10.56 7.72 10.11
CA VAL A 238 11.98 7.72 10.49
C VAL A 238 12.25 6.98 11.79
N SER A 239 11.24 6.84 12.66
CA SER A 239 11.33 5.99 13.84
C SER A 239 10.05 5.24 14.13
N ARG A 240 10.19 4.01 14.64
CA ARG A 240 9.08 3.18 15.11
C ARG A 240 9.53 2.36 16.31
N GLN A 241 8.71 2.38 17.35
CA GLN A 241 9.06 1.87 18.65
C GLN A 241 7.84 1.27 19.36
N THR A 242 7.92 0.02 19.81
CA THR A 242 6.93 -0.59 20.70
C THR A 242 7.15 -0.22 22.17
N HIS A 243 6.08 0.15 22.86
CA HIS A 243 6.00 0.35 24.30
C HIS A 243 4.89 -0.52 24.91
N GLU A 244 5.02 -0.87 26.18
CA GLU A 244 4.00 -1.62 26.92
C GLU A 244 3.51 -0.85 28.14
N TYR A 245 2.21 -0.93 28.39
CA TYR A 245 1.60 -0.51 29.63
C TYR A 245 2.16 -1.35 30.78
N THR A 246 2.57 -0.71 31.88
CA THR A 246 3.03 -1.37 33.11
C THR A 246 2.18 -0.93 34.30
N ALA A 247 2.73 -0.13 35.21
CA ALA A 247 1.99 0.61 36.23
C ALA A 247 1.46 1.94 35.69
N THR A 248 2.17 2.53 34.72
CA THR A 248 1.80 3.77 34.05
C THR A 248 1.50 3.53 32.57
N ARG A 249 0.58 4.31 32.00
CA ARG A 249 0.25 4.29 30.58
C ARG A 249 1.32 5.07 29.80
N PRO A 250 1.83 4.55 28.67
CA PRO A 250 2.60 5.35 27.72
C PRO A 250 1.81 6.60 27.29
N ALA A 251 2.46 7.76 27.32
CA ALA A 251 1.92 9.03 26.86
C ALA A 251 3.02 9.84 26.16
N LEU A 252 2.66 10.69 25.19
CA LEU A 252 3.58 11.67 24.66
C LEU A 252 3.84 12.76 25.70
N SER A 253 5.10 13.18 25.79
CA SER A 253 5.52 14.27 26.66
C SER A 253 6.63 15.06 26.01
N VAL A 254 6.68 16.34 26.36
CA VAL A 254 7.77 17.25 25.98
C VAL A 254 8.68 17.43 27.18
N ASP A 255 9.98 17.26 26.99
CA ASP A 255 10.96 17.58 28.03
C ASP A 255 11.28 19.09 28.09
N ALA A 256 12.14 19.48 29.03
CA ALA A 256 12.53 20.89 29.24
C ALA A 256 13.22 21.51 28.02
N ASP A 257 13.86 20.69 27.18
CA ASP A 257 14.56 21.12 25.96
C ASP A 257 13.60 21.19 24.75
N GLY A 258 12.32 20.85 24.94
CA GLY A 258 11.32 20.85 23.88
C GLY A 258 11.33 19.59 23.02
N LYS A 259 12.06 18.54 23.42
CA LYS A 259 12.11 17.27 22.70
C LYS A 259 10.91 16.42 23.11
N ILE A 260 10.28 15.82 22.10
CA ILE A 260 9.12 14.96 22.29
C ILE A 260 9.60 13.52 22.45
N GLY A 261 9.05 12.84 23.45
CA GLY A 261 9.29 11.43 23.73
C GLY A 261 8.10 10.75 24.37
N VAL A 262 8.28 9.49 24.73
CA VAL A 262 7.28 8.70 25.46
C VAL A 262 7.66 8.64 26.94
N THR A 263 6.72 8.99 27.80
CA THR A 263 6.81 8.74 29.25
C THR A 263 5.79 7.70 29.67
N GLY A 264 6.09 7.00 30.77
CA GLY A 264 5.26 5.91 31.27
C GLY A 264 5.38 4.61 30.46
N GLY A 265 4.97 3.50 31.07
CA GLY A 265 5.15 2.17 30.51
C GLY A 265 6.63 1.75 30.42
N ILE A 266 6.92 0.78 29.56
CA ILE A 266 8.28 0.30 29.28
C ILE A 266 8.52 0.12 27.78
N ARG A 267 9.69 0.52 27.29
CA ARG A 267 10.12 0.25 25.92
C ARG A 267 10.37 -1.25 25.71
N ARG A 268 9.84 -1.81 24.62
CA ARG A 268 10.11 -3.19 24.18
C ARG A 268 10.76 -3.19 22.80
N ILE A 269 11.96 -3.75 22.71
CA ILE A 269 12.64 -3.95 21.43
C ILE A 269 11.80 -4.91 20.59
N SER A 270 11.54 -4.56 19.34
CA SER A 270 10.76 -5.36 18.40
C SER A 270 11.50 -5.49 17.08
N ALA A 271 11.29 -6.62 16.38
CA ALA A 271 11.79 -6.82 15.02
C ALA A 271 11.27 -5.77 14.02
N ASN A 272 10.13 -5.16 14.33
CA ASN A 272 9.55 -4.09 13.53
C ASN A 272 10.07 -2.70 13.93
N ASP A 273 11.00 -2.57 14.86
CA ASP A 273 11.51 -1.24 15.22
C ASP A 273 12.20 -0.56 14.01
N LEU A 274 12.14 0.76 13.99
CA LEU A 274 12.85 1.59 13.03
C LEU A 274 13.65 2.66 13.79
N PRO A 275 14.97 2.79 13.55
CA PRO A 275 15.80 1.85 12.80
C PRO A 275 15.78 0.42 13.41
N PRO A 276 16.13 -0.62 12.63
CA PRO A 276 16.19 -1.98 13.16
C PRO A 276 17.12 -2.05 14.38
N PRO A 277 16.81 -2.90 15.38
CA PRO A 277 17.69 -3.09 16.52
C PRO A 277 19.08 -3.56 16.07
N ALA A 278 20.14 -3.11 16.74
CA ALA A 278 21.47 -3.63 16.50
C ALA A 278 21.47 -5.16 16.73
N ALA A 279 22.10 -5.91 15.81
CA ALA A 279 22.24 -7.35 15.97
C ALA A 279 22.95 -7.67 17.29
N PRO A 280 22.54 -8.72 18.03
CA PRO A 280 23.28 -9.14 19.22
C PRO A 280 24.72 -9.46 18.80
N SER A 281 25.68 -8.84 19.48
CA SER A 281 27.11 -9.13 19.27
C SER A 281 27.35 -10.63 19.45
N PRO A 282 28.13 -11.30 18.57
CA PRO A 282 28.45 -12.71 18.77
C PRO A 282 29.08 -12.87 20.16
N ALA A 283 28.61 -13.87 20.91
CA ALA A 283 29.15 -14.20 22.21
C ALA A 283 30.67 -14.43 22.09
N PRO A 284 31.49 -14.01 23.07
CA PRO A 284 32.91 -14.30 23.03
C PRO A 284 33.11 -15.82 22.94
N GLU A 285 33.83 -16.28 21.92
CA GLU A 285 34.27 -17.67 21.83
C GLU A 285 34.93 -18.07 23.16
N ALA A 286 34.38 -19.12 23.79
CA ALA A 286 34.99 -19.70 24.96
C ALA A 286 36.41 -20.15 24.58
N LYS A 287 37.42 -19.51 25.18
CA LYS A 287 38.82 -19.91 24.99
C LYS A 287 38.96 -21.40 25.32
N PRO A 288 39.60 -22.21 24.46
CA PRO A 288 39.80 -23.62 24.75
C PRO A 288 40.62 -23.78 26.05
N PRO A 289 40.36 -24.85 26.83
CA PRO A 289 41.08 -25.09 28.07
C PRO A 289 42.57 -25.25 27.77
N LYS A 290 43.42 -24.57 28.54
CA LYS A 290 44.86 -24.75 28.47
C LYS A 290 45.20 -26.18 28.90
N SER A 291 45.88 -26.91 28.02
CA SER A 291 46.56 -28.18 28.31
C SER A 291 47.77 -27.98 29.21
#